data_AF-A0A168FI16-F1
#
_entry.id   AF-A0A168FI16-F1
#
_cell.length_a   1.000
_cell.length_b   1.000
_cell.length_c   1.000
_cell.angle_alpha   90.00
_cell.angle_beta   90.00
_cell.angle_gamma   90.00
#
_symmetry.space_group_name_H-M   'P 1'
#
loop_
_entity.id
_entity.type
_entity.pdbx_description
1 polymer ?
#
loop_
_entity_poly.entity_id
_entity_poly.type
_entity_poly.pdbx_seq_one_letter_code
_entity_poly.pdbx_strand_id
1 'polypeptide(L)'
;MSRRLAALAAALLLTVSAGCGIVTSPPDDDVGPTAEETTGGNGNGNGNGNGNGNGGGGGNGTPRIELAGLPIGGEQFVLVDDAWCGEAFLQATPPDGVEVTITDVAATAAGVVDVGCPGSATCSGATLDVGSSGCTVAVRPDSPTAETVDVVATAYATCESEEACEAYRAALGEGAVWTMSAPEGWPVGSSSPDTDEGAGAGDGGGTDTDDDGDTGGGSTEESGTS
;
A
#
# COMPACT_ATOMS: atom_id res chain seq x y z
N MET A 1 13.39 20.86 -55.46
CA MET A 1 12.35 21.57 -54.67
C MET A 1 12.36 20.98 -53.27
N SER A 2 12.99 21.69 -52.35
CA SER A 2 13.27 21.26 -50.98
C SER A 2 12.11 21.64 -50.07
N ARG A 3 11.55 20.67 -49.33
CA ARG A 3 10.65 20.96 -48.20
C ARG A 3 11.36 20.57 -46.91
N ARG A 4 11.80 21.59 -46.18
CA ARG A 4 12.31 21.51 -44.81
C ARG A 4 11.11 21.25 -43.90
N LEU A 5 11.09 20.12 -43.20
CA LEU A 5 10.15 19.87 -42.11
C LEU A 5 10.74 20.47 -40.84
N ALA A 6 9.96 21.35 -40.23
CA ALA A 6 10.30 22.13 -39.06
C ALA A 6 10.32 21.25 -37.82
N ALA A 7 11.39 21.39 -37.03
CA ALA A 7 11.52 20.84 -35.70
C ALA A 7 10.58 21.58 -34.74
N LEU A 8 9.74 20.85 -34.01
CA LEU A 8 8.92 21.36 -32.93
C LEU A 8 9.70 21.12 -31.62
N ALA A 9 10.37 22.16 -31.15
CA ALA A 9 11.01 22.19 -29.85
C ALA A 9 9.97 22.64 -28.82
N ALA A 10 9.36 21.71 -28.10
CA ALA A 10 8.57 22.01 -26.91
C ALA A 10 9.52 22.02 -25.70
N ALA A 11 9.83 23.21 -25.20
CA ALA A 11 10.56 23.41 -23.97
C ALA A 11 9.63 23.11 -22.79
N LEU A 12 9.89 22.02 -22.07
CA LEU A 12 9.23 21.73 -20.79
C LEU A 12 10.02 22.45 -19.68
N LEU A 13 9.41 23.46 -19.05
CA LEU A 13 9.94 24.13 -17.88
C LEU A 13 9.72 23.24 -16.65
N LEU A 14 10.79 22.63 -16.13
CA LEU A 14 10.82 22.00 -14.81
C LEU A 14 11.02 23.07 -13.74
N THR A 15 9.93 23.50 -13.11
CA THR A 15 9.98 24.23 -11.84
C THR A 15 10.29 23.27 -10.71
N VAL A 16 11.54 23.30 -10.23
CA VAL A 16 11.98 22.65 -8.99
C VAL A 16 11.60 23.56 -7.82
N SER A 17 10.54 23.22 -7.10
CA SER A 17 10.25 23.80 -5.78
C SER A 17 10.85 22.90 -4.69
N ALA A 18 12.10 23.18 -4.35
CA ALA A 18 12.70 22.71 -3.11
C ALA A 18 12.05 23.45 -1.93
N GLY A 19 11.08 22.79 -1.30
CA GLY A 19 10.46 23.24 -0.05
C GLY A 19 10.88 22.34 1.10
N CYS A 20 11.92 22.73 1.84
CA CYS A 20 12.21 22.15 3.15
C CYS A 20 11.08 22.54 4.12
N GLY A 21 10.14 21.63 4.37
CA GLY A 21 9.13 21.75 5.40
C GLY A 21 9.65 21.19 6.73
N ILE A 22 9.77 22.07 7.72
CA ILE A 22 10.20 21.78 9.09
C ILE A 22 9.10 20.96 9.79
N VAL A 23 9.47 19.78 10.31
CA VAL A 23 8.62 19.00 11.23
C VAL A 23 8.69 19.67 12.61
N THR A 24 7.64 20.41 12.99
CA THR A 24 7.42 20.81 14.38
C THR A 24 6.44 19.81 15.01
N SER A 25 6.93 19.01 15.95
CA SER A 25 6.10 18.15 16.81
C SER A 25 5.09 18.99 17.60
N PRO A 26 3.80 18.58 17.70
CA PRO A 26 2.90 19.15 18.69
C PRO A 26 3.23 18.65 20.11
N PRO A 27 2.88 19.42 21.16
CA PRO A 27 3.14 19.06 22.55
C PRO A 27 2.22 17.93 23.03
N ASP A 28 2.75 17.12 23.95
CA ASP A 28 1.99 16.19 24.78
C ASP A 28 0.89 16.92 25.55
N ASP A 29 -0.38 16.62 25.24
CA ASP A 29 -1.53 16.98 26.08
C ASP A 29 -2.07 15.72 26.76
N ASP A 30 -1.57 15.54 27.98
CA ASP A 30 -2.06 14.64 29.02
C ASP A 30 -3.28 15.30 29.68
N VAL A 31 -4.51 14.90 29.30
CA VAL A 31 -5.74 15.28 30.02
C VAL A 31 -6.64 14.06 30.20
N GLY A 32 -6.79 13.68 31.47
CA GLY A 32 -7.41 12.45 31.95
C GLY A 32 -8.93 12.29 31.77
N PRO A 33 -9.49 11.18 32.29
CA PRO A 33 -10.86 10.77 32.03
C PRO A 33 -11.86 11.56 32.87
N THR A 34 -12.66 12.40 32.23
CA THR A 34 -13.89 12.94 32.83
C THR A 34 -15.08 12.07 32.43
N ALA A 35 -15.50 11.22 33.36
CA ALA A 35 -16.85 10.67 33.38
C ALA A 35 -17.83 11.80 33.71
N GLU A 36 -18.88 11.94 32.92
CA GLU A 36 -20.17 12.44 33.41
C GLU A 36 -21.30 11.97 32.50
N GLU A 37 -22.28 11.35 33.16
CA GLU A 37 -23.58 10.89 32.67
C GLU A 37 -24.31 11.97 31.87
N THR A 38 -25.25 11.55 30.99
CA THR A 38 -26.70 11.79 31.19
C THR A 38 -27.49 11.45 29.90
N THR A 39 -28.22 10.35 29.98
CA THR A 39 -29.63 10.19 29.54
C THR A 39 -29.99 10.13 28.05
N GLY A 40 -30.49 8.93 27.67
CA GLY A 40 -31.86 8.83 27.17
C GLY A 40 -32.05 8.47 25.70
N GLY A 41 -32.56 7.26 25.45
CA GLY A 41 -33.12 6.94 24.13
C GLY A 41 -33.26 5.45 23.84
N ASN A 42 -34.11 4.74 24.61
CA ASN A 42 -34.57 3.41 24.26
C ASN A 42 -35.46 3.48 23.00
N GLY A 43 -35.07 2.80 21.93
CA GLY A 43 -35.83 2.72 20.68
C GLY A 43 -35.76 1.33 20.06
N ASN A 44 -36.48 0.37 20.64
CA ASN A 44 -36.72 -0.94 20.02
C ASN A 44 -37.70 -0.79 18.84
N GLY A 45 -37.18 -0.80 17.61
CA GLY A 45 -37.96 -0.85 16.38
C GLY A 45 -37.87 -2.22 15.73
N ASN A 46 -38.76 -3.14 16.11
CA ASN A 46 -38.95 -4.41 15.41
C ASN A 46 -39.85 -4.16 14.17
N GLY A 47 -39.24 -3.85 13.04
CA GLY A 47 -39.93 -3.56 11.78
C GLY A 47 -39.65 -4.62 10.73
N ASN A 48 -40.48 -5.67 10.68
CA ASN A 48 -40.52 -6.60 9.56
C ASN A 48 -41.36 -5.95 8.44
N GLY A 49 -40.71 -5.11 7.63
CA GLY A 49 -41.36 -4.33 6.57
C GLY A 49 -40.72 -4.60 5.22
N ASN A 50 -41.40 -5.38 4.38
CA ASN A 50 -41.15 -5.47 2.95
C ASN A 50 -41.60 -4.14 2.31
N GLY A 51 -40.78 -3.11 2.45
CA GLY A 51 -41.05 -1.78 1.93
C GLY A 51 -40.07 -1.45 0.80
N ASN A 52 -40.58 -1.37 -0.43
CA ASN A 52 -39.90 -0.73 -1.54
C ASN A 52 -39.93 0.79 -1.29
N GLY A 53 -39.12 1.24 -0.33
CA GLY A 53 -39.09 2.61 0.15
C GLY A 53 -38.08 3.43 -0.61
N ASN A 54 -38.57 4.27 -1.52
CA ASN A 54 -37.87 5.48 -1.97
C ASN A 54 -37.84 6.45 -0.77
N GLY A 55 -37.02 6.12 0.22
CA GLY A 55 -36.92 6.81 1.50
C GLY A 55 -36.05 8.05 1.36
N GLY A 56 -36.67 9.17 1.00
CA GLY A 56 -36.13 10.50 1.27
C GLY A 56 -36.07 10.74 2.78
N GLY A 57 -35.10 10.13 3.44
CA GLY A 57 -34.79 10.34 4.84
C GLY A 57 -33.91 11.57 4.98
N GLY A 58 -34.55 12.70 5.30
CA GLY A 58 -33.87 13.96 5.67
C GLY A 58 -33.14 13.86 7.01
N GLY A 59 -32.12 13.01 7.07
CA GLY A 59 -31.08 13.13 8.09
C GLY A 59 -30.17 14.29 7.70
N ASN A 60 -30.02 15.28 8.56
CA ASN A 60 -29.02 16.36 8.46
C ASN A 60 -27.57 15.84 8.63
N GLY A 61 -27.26 14.66 8.11
CA GLY A 61 -25.89 14.14 8.06
C GLY A 61 -25.26 14.54 6.74
N THR A 62 -23.98 14.93 6.80
CA THR A 62 -23.16 15.06 5.58
C THR A 62 -23.25 13.74 4.79
N PRO A 63 -23.65 13.78 3.51
CA PRO A 63 -23.70 12.59 2.66
C PRO A 63 -22.40 11.78 2.74
N ARG A 64 -22.52 10.46 2.91
CA ARG A 64 -21.39 9.53 2.99
C ARG A 64 -21.62 8.30 2.12
N ILE A 65 -20.59 7.90 1.38
CA ILE A 65 -20.57 6.67 0.60
C ILE A 65 -19.38 5.80 1.00
N GLU A 66 -19.60 4.49 1.08
CA GLU A 66 -18.53 3.51 1.25
C GLU A 66 -17.87 3.22 -0.10
N LEU A 67 -16.55 3.17 -0.10
CA LEU A 67 -15.71 2.95 -1.26
C LEU A 67 -14.94 1.64 -1.04
N ALA A 68 -15.46 0.57 -1.62
CA ALA A 68 -14.83 -0.74 -1.57
C ALA A 68 -13.90 -0.90 -2.78
N GLY A 69 -12.58 -0.99 -2.52
CA GLY A 69 -11.58 -1.17 -3.57
C GLY A 69 -11.35 0.12 -4.36
N LEU A 70 -10.73 1.10 -3.70
CA LEU A 70 -10.22 2.25 -4.40
C LEU A 70 -8.97 1.87 -5.20
N PRO A 71 -8.85 2.30 -6.49
CA PRO A 71 -7.60 2.22 -7.20
C PRO A 71 -6.64 3.22 -6.54
N ILE A 72 -5.87 2.74 -5.57
CA ILE A 72 -4.84 3.50 -4.88
C ILE A 72 -3.60 3.61 -5.78
N GLY A 73 -3.76 4.12 -6.99
CA GLY A 73 -2.70 4.06 -8.00
C GLY A 73 -1.50 4.94 -7.69
N GLY A 74 -0.33 4.43 -8.05
CA GLY A 74 0.92 5.14 -8.35
C GLY A 74 1.90 4.23 -9.11
N GLU A 75 2.83 4.83 -9.85
CA GLU A 75 3.86 4.11 -10.63
C GLU A 75 5.24 4.15 -9.95
N GLN A 76 5.39 4.94 -8.88
CA GLN A 76 6.65 5.10 -8.19
C GLN A 76 6.74 4.11 -7.03
N PHE A 77 7.70 3.20 -7.14
CA PHE A 77 7.99 2.20 -6.14
C PHE A 77 9.42 2.36 -5.65
N VAL A 78 9.61 2.39 -4.34
CA VAL A 78 10.92 2.41 -3.71
C VAL A 78 11.02 1.21 -2.79
N LEU A 79 12.16 0.54 -2.83
CA LEU A 79 12.47 -0.54 -1.90
C LEU A 79 13.07 0.07 -0.62
N VAL A 80 12.43 -0.13 0.51
CA VAL A 80 12.92 0.26 1.83
C VAL A 80 13.10 -1.02 2.64
N ASP A 81 14.36 -1.37 2.91
CA ASP A 81 14.73 -2.69 3.43
C ASP A 81 14.21 -3.82 2.54
N ASP A 82 13.21 -4.57 3.00
CA ASP A 82 12.54 -5.66 2.28
C ASP A 82 11.06 -5.34 1.94
N ALA A 83 10.64 -4.09 2.10
CA ALA A 83 9.28 -3.63 1.84
C ALA A 83 9.20 -2.77 0.58
N TRP A 84 8.15 -3.00 -0.20
CA TRP A 84 7.82 -2.23 -1.40
C TRP A 84 6.95 -1.05 -0.97
N CYS A 85 7.53 0.15 -1.03
CA CYS A 85 6.82 1.39 -0.80
C CYS A 85 6.25 1.91 -2.11
N GLY A 86 4.96 2.23 -2.16
CA GLY A 86 4.33 2.93 -3.27
C GLY A 86 3.51 4.13 -2.78
N GLU A 87 3.51 5.19 -3.58
CA GLU A 87 2.64 6.34 -3.35
C GLU A 87 1.29 6.13 -4.03
N ALA A 88 0.23 6.41 -3.28
CA ALA A 88 -1.15 6.19 -3.66
C ALA A 88 -1.88 7.54 -3.78
N PHE A 89 -2.91 7.61 -4.64
CA PHE A 89 -3.73 8.82 -4.88
C PHE A 89 -3.01 10.04 -5.47
N LEU A 90 -1.80 9.90 -6.03
CA LEU A 90 -1.08 11.04 -6.64
C LEU A 90 -1.83 11.69 -7.82
N GLN A 91 -2.65 10.93 -8.53
CA GLN A 91 -3.36 11.39 -9.74
C GLN A 91 -4.89 11.40 -9.60
N ALA A 92 -5.40 11.07 -8.41
CA ALA A 92 -6.82 10.93 -8.13
C ALA A 92 -7.22 11.79 -6.93
N THR A 93 -6.84 13.08 -6.96
CA THR A 93 -7.26 14.04 -5.94
C THR A 93 -8.79 14.10 -5.89
N PRO A 94 -9.40 13.99 -4.70
CA PRO A 94 -10.84 14.17 -4.55
C PRO A 94 -11.27 15.52 -5.15
N PRO A 95 -12.43 15.58 -5.83
CA PRO A 95 -12.95 16.85 -6.33
C PRO A 95 -13.35 17.77 -5.17
N ASP A 96 -13.53 19.06 -5.46
CA ASP A 96 -14.00 20.04 -4.47
C ASP A 96 -15.27 19.55 -3.77
N GLY A 97 -15.33 19.73 -2.45
CA GLY A 97 -16.45 19.30 -1.63
C GLY A 97 -16.52 17.79 -1.34
N VAL A 98 -15.50 17.02 -1.73
CA VAL A 98 -15.34 15.59 -1.38
C VAL A 98 -14.10 15.40 -0.52
N GLU A 99 -14.29 14.72 0.61
CA GLU A 99 -13.22 14.29 1.49
C GLU A 99 -13.24 12.76 1.57
N VAL A 100 -12.09 12.11 1.38
CA VAL A 100 -11.95 10.66 1.38
C VAL A 100 -11.14 10.23 2.59
N THR A 101 -11.70 9.39 3.44
CA THR A 101 -10.97 8.80 4.57
C THR A 101 -10.73 7.32 4.32
N ILE A 102 -9.46 6.94 4.25
CA ILE A 102 -9.02 5.55 4.11
C ILE A 102 -9.12 4.89 5.49
N THR A 103 -9.92 3.84 5.58
CA THR A 103 -10.16 3.12 6.83
C THR A 103 -9.23 1.94 6.98
N ASP A 104 -8.90 1.28 5.88
CA ASP A 104 -8.06 0.08 5.90
C ASP A 104 -7.35 -0.12 4.56
N VAL A 105 -6.20 -0.80 4.62
CA VAL A 105 -5.43 -1.21 3.45
C VAL A 105 -5.07 -2.68 3.62
N ALA A 106 -5.40 -3.48 2.62
CA ALA A 106 -5.09 -4.90 2.57
C ALA A 106 -4.28 -5.23 1.31
N ALA A 107 -3.45 -6.27 1.41
CA ALA A 107 -2.69 -6.79 0.29
C ALA A 107 -2.89 -8.30 0.16
N THR A 108 -2.83 -8.81 -1.07
CA THR A 108 -2.86 -10.25 -1.38
C THR A 108 -1.45 -10.73 -1.70
N ALA A 109 -1.07 -11.90 -1.14
CA ALA A 109 0.29 -12.46 -1.23
C ALA A 109 1.39 -11.53 -0.67
N ALA A 110 1.00 -10.66 0.27
CA ALA A 110 1.87 -9.75 0.97
C ALA A 110 1.22 -9.32 2.30
N GLY A 111 2.03 -8.89 3.26
CA GLY A 111 1.57 -8.16 4.44
C GLY A 111 1.72 -6.65 4.24
N VAL A 112 0.72 -5.88 4.67
CA VAL A 112 0.87 -4.41 4.81
C VAL A 112 1.70 -4.14 6.07
N VAL A 113 2.76 -3.36 5.93
CA VAL A 113 3.71 -3.06 7.01
C VAL A 113 3.82 -1.57 7.23
N ASP A 114 4.17 -1.17 8.45
CA ASP A 114 4.49 0.21 8.78
C ASP A 114 6.02 0.38 8.76
N VAL A 115 6.53 0.72 7.58
CA VAL A 115 7.92 1.18 7.42
C VAL A 115 7.88 2.63 6.96
N GLY A 116 8.87 3.42 7.37
CA GLY A 116 8.95 4.84 7.02
C GLY A 116 9.22 5.07 5.53
N CYS A 117 8.23 4.83 4.69
CA CYS A 117 8.30 5.08 3.25
C CYS A 117 8.56 6.57 2.99
N PRO A 118 9.46 6.90 2.05
CA PRO A 118 9.68 8.29 1.68
C PRO A 118 8.42 8.88 1.03
N GLY A 119 8.22 10.18 1.25
CA GLY A 119 7.10 10.93 0.65
C GLY A 119 6.04 11.29 1.67
N SER A 120 4.81 10.82 1.42
CA SER A 120 3.60 11.14 2.18
C SER A 120 3.37 10.24 3.40
N ALA A 121 2.43 10.65 4.27
CA ALA A 121 1.98 9.86 5.41
C ALA A 121 1.37 8.50 4.99
N THR A 122 1.33 7.56 5.92
CA THR A 122 0.74 6.22 5.71
C THR A 122 -0.72 6.29 5.35
N CYS A 123 -1.16 5.49 4.37
CA CYS A 123 -2.55 5.51 3.90
C CYS A 123 -3.57 5.05 4.94
N SER A 124 -3.23 4.13 5.85
CA SER A 124 -4.20 3.66 6.85
C SER A 124 -4.56 4.80 7.81
N GLY A 125 -5.85 5.17 7.86
CA GLY A 125 -6.35 6.29 8.65
C GLY A 125 -6.11 7.67 8.02
N ALA A 126 -5.57 7.76 6.81
CA ALA A 126 -5.37 9.04 6.14
C ALA A 126 -6.69 9.62 5.63
N THR A 127 -6.82 10.93 5.78
CA THR A 127 -7.88 11.73 5.17
C THR A 127 -7.29 12.53 4.02
N LEU A 128 -7.88 12.39 2.84
CA LEU A 128 -7.49 13.05 1.61
C LEU A 128 -8.55 14.06 1.22
N ASP A 129 -8.12 15.29 1.01
CA ASP A 129 -8.93 16.43 0.61
C ASP A 129 -8.28 17.19 -0.55
N VAL A 130 -8.92 18.29 -0.96
CA VAL A 130 -8.39 19.19 -1.98
C VAL A 130 -7.10 19.83 -1.48
N GLY A 131 -5.96 19.31 -1.93
CA GLY A 131 -4.64 19.82 -1.59
C GLY A 131 -3.74 18.83 -0.87
N SER A 132 -4.28 17.70 -0.39
CA SER A 132 -3.47 16.61 0.14
C SER A 132 -2.88 15.76 -0.98
N SER A 133 -1.54 15.70 -1.02
CA SER A 133 -0.77 14.94 -2.00
C SER A 133 -0.61 13.49 -1.56
N GLY A 134 -1.64 12.68 -1.82
CA GLY A 134 -1.56 11.21 -1.70
C GLY A 134 -1.15 10.68 -0.32
N CYS A 135 -0.90 9.38 -0.27
CA CYS A 135 -0.43 8.68 0.92
C CYS A 135 0.48 7.51 0.51
N THR A 136 1.27 6.98 1.43
CA THR A 136 2.17 5.85 1.15
C THR A 136 1.59 4.53 1.66
N VAL A 137 1.78 3.47 0.88
CA VAL A 137 1.54 2.08 1.31
C VAL A 137 2.87 1.35 1.26
N ALA A 138 3.16 0.59 2.31
CA ALA A 138 4.27 -0.33 2.31
C ALA A 138 3.76 -1.77 2.40
N VAL A 139 4.26 -2.62 1.51
CA VAL A 139 3.92 -4.04 1.48
C VAL A 139 5.17 -4.90 1.49
N ARG A 140 5.13 -5.99 2.26
CA ARG A 140 6.17 -7.02 2.25
C ARG A 140 5.60 -8.26 1.58
N PRO A 141 6.06 -8.63 0.38
CA PRO A 141 5.60 -9.85 -0.29
C PRO A 141 5.90 -11.09 0.55
N ASP A 142 5.00 -12.08 0.50
CA ASP A 142 5.18 -13.35 1.19
C ASP A 142 6.26 -14.23 0.51
N SER A 143 6.55 -13.95 -0.77
CA SER A 143 7.54 -14.67 -1.58
C SER A 143 8.68 -13.76 -2.03
N PRO A 144 9.96 -14.17 -1.92
CA PRO A 144 11.08 -13.44 -2.49
C PRO A 144 11.06 -13.40 -4.02
N THR A 145 10.26 -14.25 -4.67
CA THR A 145 10.11 -14.24 -6.14
C THR A 145 8.82 -13.54 -6.58
N ALA A 146 8.14 -12.81 -5.69
CA ALA A 146 6.96 -12.05 -6.07
C ALA A 146 7.33 -11.01 -7.13
N GLU A 147 6.60 -11.03 -8.25
CA GLU A 147 6.73 -10.03 -9.33
C GLU A 147 5.70 -8.92 -9.17
N THR A 148 4.54 -9.25 -8.60
CA THR A 148 3.44 -8.32 -8.36
C THR A 148 2.72 -8.66 -7.07
N VAL A 149 2.11 -7.66 -6.45
CA VAL A 149 1.19 -7.81 -5.31
C VAL A 149 -0.04 -6.92 -5.52
N ASP A 150 -1.19 -7.40 -5.10
CA ASP A 150 -2.46 -6.69 -5.27
C ASP A 150 -2.84 -6.02 -3.96
N VAL A 151 -3.08 -4.71 -4.01
CA VAL A 151 -3.44 -3.86 -2.87
C VAL A 151 -4.83 -3.30 -3.05
N VAL A 152 -5.60 -3.30 -1.97
CA VAL A 152 -6.98 -2.84 -1.91
C VAL A 152 -7.12 -1.90 -0.71
N ALA A 153 -7.62 -0.69 -0.95
CA ALA A 153 -8.05 0.19 0.14
C ALA A 153 -9.55 0.11 0.32
N THR A 154 -9.94 0.11 1.58
CA THR A 154 -11.29 0.43 2.02
C THR A 154 -11.30 1.87 2.49
N ALA A 155 -12.30 2.63 2.08
CA ALA A 155 -12.46 4.02 2.46
C ALA A 155 -13.92 4.41 2.49
N TYR A 156 -14.20 5.60 3.02
CA TYR A 156 -15.47 6.28 2.77
C TYR A 156 -15.20 7.69 2.25
N ALA A 157 -16.09 8.18 1.39
CA ALA A 157 -16.13 9.59 1.02
C ALA A 157 -17.26 10.28 1.76
N THR A 158 -16.98 11.46 2.30
CA THR A 158 -17.98 12.44 2.71
C THR A 158 -18.06 13.54 1.67
N CYS A 159 -19.28 13.92 1.30
CA CYS A 159 -19.53 14.89 0.23
C CYS A 159 -20.38 16.04 0.73
N GLU A 160 -20.20 17.23 0.16
CA GLU A 160 -21.05 18.38 0.45
C GLU A 160 -22.52 18.17 0.00
N SER A 161 -22.75 17.28 -0.96
CA SER A 161 -24.07 16.95 -1.49
C SER A 161 -24.15 15.49 -1.94
N GLU A 162 -25.38 14.96 -2.03
CA GLU A 162 -25.64 13.60 -2.51
C GLU A 162 -25.26 13.46 -3.99
N GLU A 163 -25.53 14.48 -4.81
CA GLU A 163 -25.14 14.54 -6.22
C GLU A 163 -23.60 14.46 -6.40
N ALA A 164 -22.84 15.15 -5.55
CA ALA A 164 -21.38 15.06 -5.56
C ALA A 164 -20.88 13.65 -5.22
N CYS A 165 -21.52 12.98 -4.26
CA CYS A 165 -21.22 11.59 -3.91
C CYS A 165 -21.53 10.61 -5.05
N GLU A 166 -22.69 10.74 -5.71
CA GLU A 166 -23.04 9.90 -6.86
C GLU A 166 -22.07 10.12 -8.03
N ALA A 167 -21.73 11.38 -8.34
CA ALA A 167 -20.77 11.72 -9.38
C ALA A 167 -19.37 11.15 -9.07
N TYR A 168 -18.92 11.27 -7.82
CA TYR A 168 -17.64 10.72 -7.40
C TYR A 168 -17.60 9.19 -7.47
N ARG A 169 -18.64 8.51 -6.99
CA ARG A 169 -18.78 7.05 -7.12
C ARG A 169 -18.76 6.60 -8.58
N ALA A 170 -19.48 7.30 -9.46
CA ALA A 170 -19.52 6.98 -10.88
C ALA A 170 -18.16 7.17 -11.56
N ALA A 171 -17.37 8.17 -11.13
CA ALA A 171 -16.03 8.43 -11.66
C ALA A 171 -15.01 7.36 -11.24
N LEU A 172 -15.13 6.81 -10.04
CA LEU A 172 -14.24 5.76 -9.52
C LEU A 172 -14.46 4.39 -10.20
N GLY A 173 -15.67 4.13 -10.68
CA GLY A 173 -16.04 2.83 -11.25
C GLY A 173 -16.30 1.75 -10.19
N GLU A 174 -16.38 0.49 -10.62
CA GLU A 174 -16.59 -0.66 -9.71
C GLU A 174 -15.24 -1.25 -9.27
N GLY A 175 -14.99 -1.27 -7.96
CA GLY A 175 -13.98 -2.08 -7.26
C GLY A 175 -12.66 -2.26 -8.00
N ALA A 176 -11.76 -1.30 -7.86
CA ALA A 176 -10.44 -1.40 -8.46
C ALA A 176 -9.40 -1.92 -7.47
N VAL A 177 -8.55 -2.80 -8.00
CA VAL A 177 -7.37 -3.34 -7.30
C VAL A 177 -6.15 -2.59 -7.84
N TRP A 178 -5.26 -2.18 -6.96
CA TRP A 178 -3.96 -1.64 -7.34
C TRP A 178 -2.93 -2.76 -7.36
N THR A 179 -2.50 -3.16 -8.55
CA THR A 179 -1.38 -4.10 -8.71
C THR A 179 -0.06 -3.34 -8.64
N MET A 180 0.70 -3.57 -7.57
CA MET A 180 2.07 -3.07 -7.42
C MET A 180 3.04 -4.07 -8.05
N SER A 181 4.01 -3.56 -8.82
CA SER A 181 5.09 -4.38 -9.38
C SER A 181 6.32 -4.35 -8.48
N ALA A 182 7.13 -5.40 -8.54
CA ALA A 182 8.39 -5.48 -7.81
C ALA A 182 9.29 -4.26 -8.14
N PRO A 183 9.80 -3.54 -7.13
CA PRO A 183 10.71 -2.42 -7.34
C PRO A 183 12.08 -2.92 -7.82
N GLU A 184 12.85 -2.01 -8.42
CA GLU A 184 14.24 -2.29 -8.80
C GLU A 184 15.06 -2.71 -7.56
N GLY A 185 15.85 -3.78 -7.70
CA GLY A 185 16.66 -4.34 -6.60
C GLY A 185 15.98 -5.46 -5.80
N TRP A 186 14.74 -5.83 -6.13
CA TRP A 186 14.07 -7.00 -5.55
C TRP A 186 14.39 -8.31 -6.32
N PRO A 187 14.57 -9.46 -5.63
CA PRO A 187 14.67 -9.58 -4.17
C PRO A 187 16.02 -9.11 -3.64
N VAL A 188 15.98 -8.55 -2.42
CA VAL A 188 17.18 -8.21 -1.66
C VAL A 188 18.00 -9.49 -1.43
N GLY A 189 19.20 -9.55 -2.01
CA GLY A 189 20.12 -10.67 -1.81
C GLY A 189 20.20 -11.69 -2.95
N SER A 190 19.72 -11.38 -4.16
CA SER A 190 20.18 -12.10 -5.36
C SER A 190 21.60 -11.67 -5.72
N SER A 191 22.56 -11.92 -4.83
CA SER A 191 23.92 -12.16 -5.29
C SER A 191 23.79 -13.31 -6.28
N SER A 192 23.96 -13.05 -7.58
CA SER A 192 24.13 -14.08 -8.59
C SER A 192 24.96 -15.19 -7.97
N PRO A 193 24.56 -16.48 -8.03
CA PRO A 193 25.54 -17.51 -7.76
C PRO A 193 26.70 -17.19 -8.68
N ASP A 194 27.83 -16.86 -8.08
CA ASP A 194 29.07 -16.63 -8.80
C ASP A 194 29.17 -17.80 -9.77
N THR A 195 29.02 -17.52 -11.06
CA THR A 195 29.59 -18.37 -12.07
C THR A 195 31.07 -18.23 -11.81
N ASP A 196 31.57 -19.05 -10.90
CA ASP A 196 32.96 -19.37 -10.71
C ASP A 196 33.38 -19.99 -12.05
N GLU A 197 33.67 -19.12 -13.02
CA GLU A 197 34.54 -19.42 -14.14
C GLU A 197 35.92 -19.66 -13.55
N GLY A 198 36.04 -20.78 -12.83
CA GLY A 198 37.28 -21.48 -12.57
C GLY A 198 37.80 -21.95 -13.91
N ALA A 199 38.38 -21.03 -14.67
CA ALA A 199 39.34 -21.29 -15.72
C ALA A 199 40.59 -21.92 -15.08
N GLY A 200 40.47 -23.19 -14.70
CA GLY A 200 41.55 -24.04 -14.20
C GLY A 200 41.85 -25.13 -15.20
N ALA A 201 42.48 -24.75 -16.32
CA ALA A 201 43.18 -25.70 -17.16
C ALA A 201 44.43 -26.21 -16.40
N GLY A 202 44.40 -27.48 -16.00
CA GLY A 202 45.55 -28.27 -15.54
C GLY A 202 45.07 -29.71 -15.42
N ASP A 203 45.15 -30.52 -16.47
CA ASP A 203 46.33 -31.28 -16.87
C ASP A 203 47.04 -31.97 -15.70
N GLY A 204 46.91 -33.30 -15.66
CA GLY A 204 47.96 -34.19 -15.16
C GLY A 204 47.75 -34.82 -13.78
N GLY A 205 47.61 -36.14 -13.79
CA GLY A 205 48.23 -36.99 -12.76
C GLY A 205 47.25 -37.62 -11.78
N GLY A 206 46.94 -38.90 -12.00
CA GLY A 206 46.25 -39.71 -11.02
C GLY A 206 47.11 -40.01 -9.79
N THR A 207 46.43 -40.47 -8.75
CA THR A 207 46.76 -41.69 -8.02
C THR A 207 45.52 -42.12 -7.27
N ASP A 208 45.16 -43.38 -7.49
CA ASP A 208 44.25 -44.15 -6.66
C ASP A 208 44.66 -44.01 -5.18
N THR A 209 43.71 -43.71 -4.31
CA THR A 209 43.84 -43.96 -2.88
C THR A 209 42.50 -44.48 -2.40
N ASP A 210 42.46 -45.79 -2.23
CA ASP A 210 41.48 -46.52 -1.46
C ASP A 210 41.47 -45.94 -0.03
N ASP A 211 40.35 -45.35 0.39
CA ASP A 211 40.08 -45.10 1.80
C ASP A 211 38.84 -45.91 2.17
N ASP A 212 39.14 -47.12 2.65
CA ASP A 212 38.19 -48.08 3.19
C ASP A 212 37.50 -47.48 4.42
N GLY A 213 36.17 -47.64 4.43
CA GLY A 213 35.33 -47.19 5.52
C GLY A 213 35.75 -47.72 6.89
N ASP A 214 35.59 -46.85 7.90
CA ASP A 214 35.43 -47.30 9.27
C ASP A 214 34.08 -46.86 9.82
N THR A 215 33.50 -47.81 10.55
CA THR A 215 32.15 -47.90 11.04
C THR A 215 32.21 -47.66 12.53
N GLY A 216 31.58 -46.61 13.04
CA GLY A 216 31.35 -46.44 14.47
C GLY A 216 30.34 -45.32 14.66
N GLY A 217 29.11 -45.53 15.14
CA GLY A 217 28.75 -46.40 16.26
C GLY A 217 28.57 -45.50 17.48
N GLY A 218 27.35 -45.07 17.75
CA GLY A 218 27.05 -44.21 18.89
C GLY A 218 25.57 -43.85 19.00
N SER A 219 24.79 -44.78 19.57
CA SER A 219 23.53 -44.51 20.28
C SER A 219 23.71 -43.34 21.26
N THR A 220 22.73 -42.51 21.58
CA THR A 220 21.73 -42.62 22.69
C THR A 220 21.18 -41.17 22.85
N GLU A 221 19.89 -40.84 22.96
CA GLU A 221 19.00 -40.74 24.15
C GLU A 221 17.73 -40.03 23.61
N GLU A 222 16.51 -40.56 23.62
CA GLU A 222 15.57 -40.75 24.73
C GLU A 222 15.43 -39.57 25.72
N SER A 223 14.36 -38.78 25.59
CA SER A 223 13.56 -38.05 26.61
C SER A 223 12.69 -37.03 25.84
N GLY A 224 11.35 -37.04 25.81
CA GLY A 224 10.37 -37.45 26.81
C GLY A 224 9.98 -36.25 27.67
N THR A 225 8.83 -35.62 27.39
CA THR A 225 7.89 -34.84 28.27
C THR A 225 7.07 -33.89 27.39
N SER A 226 5.78 -33.60 27.56
CA SER A 226 4.65 -34.15 28.30
C SER A 226 3.42 -33.40 27.78
#